data_AF-A0A947TGB8-F1
#
_entry.id   AF-A0A947TGB8-F1
#
_cell.length_a   1.000
_cell.length_b   1.000
_cell.length_c   1.000
_cell.angle_alpha   90.00
_cell.angle_beta   90.00
_cell.angle_gamma   90.00
#
_symmetry.space_group_name_H-M   'P 1'
#
loop_
_entity.id
_entity.type
_entity.pdbx_description
1 polymer ?
#
loop_
_entity_poly.entity_id
_entity_poly.type
_entity_poly.pdbx_seq_one_letter_code
_entity_poly.pdbx_strand_id
1 'polypeptide(L)'
;MFNKTAGTGQGEYLDNGYIGGFCMDLSEYVAHDSLTYDVIMPQDGPRPTSFLGESMGQAKADYISELWGRFYDPAWSAGGSYTYQQNKNAEAFAAAVWEIIYEDLPTSSSAWDVTVDSTGGSRGFKATNLDYQKANAWLGALDGTGPIADLRALSYVGAQDFIVEIPEPSSIAIFAVSGLCFLIRKNRTSPDASGLKI
;
A
#
# COMPACT_ATOMS: atom_id res chain seq x y z
N MET A 1 11.15 5.69 -4.60
CA MET A 1 10.82 5.14 -5.93
C MET A 1 12.00 4.31 -6.39
N PHE A 2 11.73 3.14 -6.94
CA PHE A 2 12.75 2.17 -7.39
C PHE A 2 12.58 1.91 -8.86
N ASN A 3 13.67 1.67 -9.59
CA ASN A 3 13.59 1.23 -10.98
C ASN A 3 13.82 -0.28 -11.04
N LYS A 4 12.74 -1.05 -11.13
CA LYS A 4 12.79 -2.51 -11.26
C LYS A 4 13.15 -2.91 -12.69
N THR A 5 14.21 -3.71 -12.84
CA THR A 5 14.72 -4.13 -14.15
C THR A 5 14.32 -5.54 -14.54
N ALA A 6 14.11 -6.42 -13.56
CA ALA A 6 13.69 -7.81 -13.74
C ALA A 6 13.05 -8.36 -12.46
N GLY A 7 12.46 -9.55 -12.53
CA GLY A 7 11.93 -10.26 -11.37
C GLY A 7 11.63 -11.71 -11.71
N THR A 8 11.47 -12.53 -10.67
CA THR A 8 11.05 -13.93 -10.74
C THR A 8 10.05 -14.22 -9.61
N GLY A 9 9.19 -15.23 -9.78
CA GLY A 9 8.25 -15.62 -8.72
C GLY A 9 7.29 -14.48 -8.36
N GLN A 10 7.17 -14.12 -7.08
CA GLN A 10 6.32 -12.99 -6.66
C GLN A 10 6.76 -11.65 -7.26
N GLY A 11 8.03 -11.50 -7.62
CA GLY A 11 8.54 -10.30 -8.30
C GLY A 11 8.04 -10.15 -9.75
N GLU A 12 7.37 -11.15 -10.32
CA GLU A 12 6.71 -11.06 -11.64
C GLU A 12 5.39 -10.29 -11.58
N TYR A 13 4.77 -10.17 -10.41
CA TYR A 13 3.54 -9.38 -10.22
C TYR A 13 3.78 -7.87 -10.14
N LEU A 14 5.04 -7.46 -10.00
CA LEU A 14 5.46 -6.07 -10.07
C LEU A 14 5.97 -5.78 -11.48
N ASP A 15 5.35 -4.83 -12.16
CA ASP A 15 5.82 -4.40 -13.48
C ASP A 15 7.25 -3.85 -13.41
N ASN A 16 8.04 -4.09 -14.47
CA ASN A 16 9.33 -3.44 -14.61
C ASN A 16 9.16 -1.93 -14.83
N GLY A 17 10.13 -1.15 -14.38
CA GLY A 17 10.12 0.30 -14.41
C GLY A 17 10.03 0.91 -13.02
N TYR A 18 9.51 2.13 -12.95
CA TYR A 18 9.45 2.88 -11.71
C TYR A 18 8.31 2.40 -10.81
N ILE A 19 8.66 1.97 -9.60
CA ILE A 19 7.73 1.50 -8.57
C ILE A 19 7.73 2.48 -7.41
N GLY A 20 6.53 2.93 -7.04
CA GLY A 20 6.27 3.69 -5.81
C GLY A 20 6.30 2.78 -4.59
N GLY A 21 6.91 3.25 -3.51
CA GLY A 21 7.01 2.49 -2.27
C GLY A 21 7.45 3.37 -1.12
N PHE A 22 7.18 2.91 0.10
CA PHE A 22 7.57 3.56 1.34
C PHE A 22 8.53 2.69 2.13
N CYS A 23 9.47 3.32 2.83
CA CYS A 23 10.40 2.65 3.74
C CYS A 23 9.63 1.96 4.87
N MET A 24 9.97 0.71 5.15
CA MET A 24 9.44 -0.04 6.28
C MET A 24 10.34 0.04 7.52
N ASP A 25 11.64 0.15 7.31
CA ASP A 25 12.65 0.14 8.36
C ASP A 25 13.20 1.56 8.67
N LEU A 26 13.29 1.93 9.94
CA LEU A 26 13.89 3.19 10.43
C LEU A 26 15.40 3.07 10.71
N SER A 27 15.90 1.85 10.88
CA SER A 27 17.28 1.54 11.30
C SER A 27 18.22 1.26 10.13
N GLU A 28 17.68 0.92 8.96
CA GLU A 28 18.46 0.63 7.76
C GLU A 28 18.52 1.81 6.79
N TYR A 29 19.56 1.83 5.95
CA TYR A 29 19.81 2.89 4.98
C TYR A 29 19.28 2.50 3.60
N VAL A 30 18.87 3.49 2.81
CA VAL A 30 18.52 3.28 1.39
C VAL A 30 19.79 3.00 0.60
N ALA A 31 19.89 1.82 0.00
CA ALA A 31 21.02 1.47 -0.87
C ALA A 31 21.04 2.34 -2.15
N HIS A 32 22.24 2.67 -2.61
CA HIS A 32 22.45 3.47 -3.83
C HIS A 32 22.77 2.63 -5.07
N ASP A 33 23.14 1.35 -4.89
CA ASP A 33 23.42 0.40 -5.96
C ASP A 33 22.20 -0.48 -6.29
N SER A 34 22.26 -1.16 -7.43
CA SER A 34 21.24 -2.15 -7.79
C SER A 34 21.34 -3.39 -6.91
N LEU A 35 20.27 -3.67 -6.16
CA LEU A 35 20.13 -4.85 -5.32
C LEU A 35 19.02 -5.76 -5.83
N THR A 36 19.12 -7.05 -5.51
CA THR A 36 18.05 -8.04 -5.73
C THR A 36 17.32 -8.23 -4.42
N TYR A 37 16.13 -7.65 -4.31
CA TYR A 37 15.25 -7.79 -3.15
C TYR A 37 14.44 -9.08 -3.23
N ASP A 38 14.24 -9.72 -2.09
CA ASP A 38 13.22 -10.74 -1.92
C ASP A 38 11.84 -10.06 -1.91
N VAL A 39 10.86 -10.65 -2.61
CA VAL A 39 9.47 -10.19 -2.55
C VAL A 39 8.71 -11.09 -1.58
N ILE A 40 8.43 -10.56 -0.40
CA ILE A 40 7.78 -11.28 0.71
C ILE A 40 6.41 -10.68 1.04
N MET A 41 5.63 -11.40 1.85
CA MET A 41 4.39 -10.85 2.38
C MET A 41 4.69 -9.79 3.44
N PRO A 42 3.90 -8.70 3.55
CA PRO A 42 4.18 -7.63 4.49
C PRO A 42 4.34 -8.13 5.93
N GLN A 43 3.49 -9.04 6.41
CA GLN A 43 3.53 -9.57 7.79
C GLN A 43 4.86 -10.24 8.18
N ASP A 44 5.68 -10.61 7.18
CA ASP A 44 6.97 -11.28 7.36
C ASP A 44 8.16 -10.31 7.40
N GLY A 45 7.92 -9.00 7.25
CA GLY A 45 8.91 -7.92 7.35
C GLY A 45 8.66 -6.96 8.52
N PRO A 46 9.48 -5.90 8.68
CA PRO A 46 10.77 -5.71 8.01
C PRO A 46 11.81 -6.75 8.44
N ARG A 47 12.87 -6.93 7.65
CA ARG A 47 14.03 -7.78 7.96
C ARG A 47 15.32 -6.96 7.88
N PRO A 48 16.29 -7.20 8.78
CA PRO A 48 16.24 -8.17 9.88
C PRO A 48 15.34 -7.69 11.03
N THR A 49 14.67 -8.61 11.72
CA THR A 49 13.80 -8.29 12.85
C THR A 49 14.55 -7.89 14.13
N SER A 50 15.85 -7.59 14.03
CA SER A 50 16.72 -7.37 15.19
C SER A 50 16.29 -6.20 16.08
N PHE A 51 15.73 -5.15 15.49
CA PHE A 51 15.22 -3.99 16.22
C PHE A 51 13.87 -4.30 16.90
N LEU A 52 12.89 -4.79 16.14
CA LEU A 52 11.53 -5.10 16.62
C LEU A 52 11.50 -6.34 17.55
N GLY A 53 12.43 -7.27 17.37
CA GLY A 53 12.46 -8.59 18.01
C GLY A 53 11.69 -9.67 17.24
N GLU A 54 10.75 -9.27 16.37
CA GLU A 54 9.91 -10.13 15.54
C GLU A 54 9.49 -9.40 14.25
N SER A 55 8.83 -10.10 13.33
CA SER A 55 8.20 -9.43 12.17
C SER A 55 6.95 -8.67 12.62
N MET A 56 6.46 -7.74 11.80
CA MET A 56 5.31 -6.92 12.18
C MET A 56 4.02 -7.72 12.37
N GLY A 57 3.90 -8.90 11.74
CA GLY A 57 2.74 -9.77 11.88
C GLY A 57 1.49 -9.30 11.12
N GLN A 58 0.48 -10.18 11.07
CA GLN A 58 -0.67 -10.02 10.18
C GLN A 58 -1.53 -8.80 10.50
N ALA A 59 -1.82 -8.56 11.79
CA ALA A 59 -2.71 -7.46 12.16
C ALA A 59 -2.14 -6.08 11.78
N LYS A 60 -0.82 -5.87 11.90
CA LYS A 60 -0.15 -4.66 11.42
C LYS A 60 -0.16 -4.59 9.89
N ALA A 61 0.07 -5.72 9.21
CA ALA A 61 -0.03 -5.79 7.76
C ALA A 61 -1.44 -5.40 7.24
N ASP A 62 -2.51 -5.83 7.92
CA ASP A 62 -3.89 -5.50 7.57
C ASP A 62 -4.16 -4.00 7.72
N TYR A 63 -3.67 -3.38 8.80
CA TYR A 63 -3.75 -1.92 8.98
C TYR A 63 -3.03 -1.15 7.87
N ILE A 64 -1.83 -1.59 7.45
CA ILE A 64 -1.10 -0.92 6.36
C ILE A 64 -1.82 -1.12 5.03
N SER A 65 -2.38 -2.31 4.77
CA SER A 65 -3.18 -2.57 3.57
C SER A 65 -4.41 -1.66 3.48
N GLU A 66 -5.12 -1.45 4.58
CA GLU A 66 -6.24 -0.52 4.65
C GLU A 66 -5.80 0.96 4.53
N LEU A 67 -4.73 1.35 5.22
CA LEU A 67 -4.14 2.70 5.14
C LEU A 67 -3.82 3.03 3.67
N TRP A 68 -3.18 2.10 2.98
CA TRP A 68 -2.85 2.22 1.57
C TRP A 68 -4.11 2.32 0.70
N GLY A 69 -5.03 1.37 0.83
CA GLY A 69 -6.27 1.35 0.03
C GLY A 69 -7.15 2.59 0.23
N ARG A 70 -7.12 3.23 1.40
CA ARG A 70 -7.89 4.45 1.68
C ARG A 70 -7.21 5.73 1.24
N PHE A 71 -5.89 5.85 1.44
CA PHE A 71 -5.23 7.17 1.45
C PHE A 71 -4.02 7.29 0.54
N TYR A 72 -3.46 6.19 0.02
CA TYR A 72 -2.35 6.27 -0.91
C TYR A 72 -2.76 6.99 -2.20
N ASP A 73 -1.88 7.86 -2.69
CA ASP A 73 -2.04 8.54 -3.97
C ASP A 73 -0.81 8.26 -4.85
N PRO A 74 -0.99 7.55 -5.98
CA PRO A 74 0.09 7.25 -6.93
C PRO A 74 0.83 8.50 -7.45
N ALA A 75 0.22 9.69 -7.38
CA ALA A 75 0.88 10.93 -7.75
C ALA A 75 2.11 11.25 -6.87
N TRP A 76 2.21 10.66 -5.68
CA TRP A 76 3.40 10.80 -4.81
C TRP A 76 4.61 10.03 -5.36
N SER A 77 4.40 9.07 -6.25
CA SER A 77 5.44 8.26 -6.88
C SER A 77 5.52 8.38 -8.40
N ALA A 78 4.78 9.32 -9.01
CA ALA A 78 4.71 9.47 -10.47
C ALA A 78 6.01 10.00 -11.13
N GLY A 79 7.00 10.39 -10.33
CA GLY A 79 8.22 11.07 -10.80
C GLY A 79 7.99 12.54 -11.17
N GLY A 80 9.08 13.29 -11.32
CA GLY A 80 9.03 14.72 -11.67
C GLY A 80 9.03 15.66 -10.45
N SER A 81 8.42 16.84 -10.60
CA SER A 81 8.33 17.83 -9.53
C SER A 81 7.09 17.62 -8.67
N TYR A 82 7.26 17.61 -7.36
CA TYR A 82 6.18 17.45 -6.40
C TYR A 82 5.76 18.79 -5.83
N THR A 83 4.45 18.98 -5.68
CA THR A 83 3.89 20.13 -4.95
C THR A 83 4.20 20.02 -3.46
N TYR A 84 4.20 21.16 -2.78
CA TYR A 84 4.32 21.20 -1.31
C TYR A 84 3.30 20.28 -0.63
N GLN A 85 2.06 20.25 -1.12
CA GLN A 85 0.99 19.42 -0.54
C GLN A 85 1.22 17.93 -0.76
N GLN A 86 1.73 17.52 -1.93
CA GLN A 86 2.09 16.12 -2.19
C GLN A 86 3.21 15.66 -1.25
N ASN A 87 4.25 16.47 -1.08
CA ASN A 87 5.34 16.16 -0.14
C ASN A 87 4.81 16.01 1.30
N LYS A 88 3.96 16.95 1.75
CA LYS A 88 3.34 16.87 3.08
C LYS A 88 2.46 15.63 3.28
N ASN A 89 1.70 15.26 2.26
CA ASN A 89 0.84 14.07 2.34
C ASN A 89 1.67 12.79 2.35
N ALA A 90 2.70 12.70 1.50
CA ALA A 90 3.59 11.55 1.47
C ALA A 90 4.38 11.40 2.78
N GLU A 91 4.83 12.49 3.39
CA GLU A 91 5.47 12.49 4.71
C GLU A 91 4.51 12.00 5.81
N ALA A 92 3.27 12.52 5.85
CA ALA A 92 2.26 12.06 6.81
C ALA A 92 1.92 10.57 6.62
N PHE A 93 1.90 10.10 5.36
CA PHE A 93 1.65 8.69 5.05
C PHE A 93 2.82 7.81 5.51
N ALA A 94 4.06 8.22 5.25
CA ALA A 94 5.25 7.51 5.73
C ALA A 94 5.27 7.41 7.26
N ALA A 95 4.93 8.49 7.97
CA ALA A 95 4.82 8.47 9.43
C ALA A 95 3.73 7.51 9.92
N ALA A 96 2.58 7.44 9.26
CA ALA A 96 1.53 6.47 9.60
C ALA A 96 1.96 5.02 9.35
N VAL A 97 2.73 4.75 8.29
CA VAL A 97 3.31 3.42 8.05
C VAL A 97 4.26 3.04 9.19
N TRP A 98 5.17 3.94 9.60
CA TRP A 98 6.10 3.67 10.68
C TRP A 98 5.43 3.51 12.03
N GLU A 99 4.42 4.32 12.34
CA GLU A 99 3.57 4.15 13.52
C GLU A 99 3.03 2.71 13.61
N ILE A 100 2.41 2.21 12.54
CA ILE A 100 1.84 0.86 12.54
C ILE A 100 2.94 -0.21 12.72
N ILE A 101 4.11 -0.04 12.09
CA ILE A 101 5.19 -1.02 12.14
C ILE A 101 5.82 -1.08 13.55
N TYR A 102 6.11 0.07 14.14
CA TYR A 102 6.99 0.19 15.31
C TYR A 102 6.24 0.29 16.64
N GLU A 103 5.01 0.79 16.67
CA GLU A 103 4.21 0.86 17.90
C GLU A 103 3.46 -0.43 18.20
N ASP A 104 3.09 -0.65 19.46
CA ASP A 104 2.23 -1.77 19.83
C ASP A 104 0.84 -1.60 19.20
N LEU A 105 0.18 -2.71 18.84
CA LEU A 105 -1.19 -2.64 18.33
C LEU A 105 -2.12 -2.03 19.38
N PRO A 106 -2.79 -0.91 19.08
CA PRO A 106 -3.68 -0.29 20.04
C PRO A 106 -4.96 -1.10 20.19
N THR A 107 -5.65 -0.90 21.31
CA THR A 107 -6.97 -1.49 21.56
C THR A 107 -8.05 -0.94 20.62
N SER A 108 -7.83 0.24 20.05
CA SER A 108 -8.69 0.90 19.05
C SER A 108 -7.86 1.81 18.16
N SER A 109 -8.26 1.98 16.90
CA SER A 109 -7.55 2.84 15.95
C SER A 109 -7.43 4.32 16.36
N SER A 110 -8.35 4.83 17.17
CA SER A 110 -8.25 6.20 17.69
C SER A 110 -7.10 6.43 18.67
N ALA A 111 -6.41 5.37 19.10
CA ALA A 111 -5.30 5.45 20.03
C ALA A 111 -3.91 5.48 19.35
N TRP A 112 -3.85 5.34 18.02
CA TRP A 112 -2.64 5.63 17.27
C TRP A 112 -2.26 7.12 17.41
N ASP A 113 -0.99 7.41 17.64
CA ASP A 113 -0.50 8.80 17.77
C ASP A 113 0.99 8.91 17.42
N VAL A 114 1.27 9.37 16.20
CA VAL A 114 2.65 9.52 15.69
C VAL A 114 3.53 10.50 16.49
N THR A 115 2.96 11.22 17.46
CA THR A 115 3.67 12.19 18.29
C THR A 115 4.18 11.61 19.61
N VAL A 116 3.80 10.37 19.94
CA VAL A 116 4.11 9.70 21.20
C VAL A 116 4.63 8.30 20.91
N ASP A 117 5.84 8.01 21.38
CA ASP A 117 6.29 6.62 21.50
C ASP A 117 5.53 6.02 22.69
N SER A 118 4.59 5.12 22.40
CA SER A 118 3.76 4.45 23.40
C SER A 118 4.36 3.13 23.86
N THR A 119 5.46 2.70 23.23
CA THR A 119 6.21 1.53 23.69
C THR A 119 6.88 1.87 25.02
N GLY A 120 6.78 0.96 25.99
CA GLY A 120 7.51 1.11 27.26
C GLY A 120 9.04 0.96 27.12
N GLY A 121 9.58 0.96 25.90
CA GLY A 121 10.95 0.60 25.56
C GLY A 121 11.53 1.48 24.44
N SER A 122 12.57 1.00 23.76
CA SER A 122 13.29 1.75 22.71
C SER A 122 12.90 1.33 21.29
N ARG A 123 11.72 0.70 21.14
CA ARG A 123 11.29 0.07 19.88
C ARG A 123 10.18 0.83 19.18
N GLY A 124 9.64 1.86 19.81
CA GLY A 124 8.57 2.64 19.25
C GLY A 124 9.05 3.68 18.24
N PHE A 125 8.06 4.43 17.80
CA PHE A 125 8.18 5.49 16.83
C PHE A 125 7.63 6.77 17.42
N LYS A 126 8.34 7.85 17.15
CA LYS A 126 7.86 9.19 17.40
C LYS A 126 8.40 10.09 16.32
N ALA A 127 7.52 10.86 15.72
CA ALA A 127 7.90 11.85 14.74
C ALA A 127 7.54 13.27 15.18
N THR A 128 8.34 14.21 14.66
CA THR A 128 8.17 15.64 14.88
C THR A 128 8.39 16.35 13.55
N ASN A 129 7.89 17.58 13.42
CA ASN A 129 8.03 18.42 12.22
C ASN A 129 7.29 17.93 10.96
N LEU A 130 6.29 17.05 11.09
CA LEU A 130 5.38 16.67 10.00
C LEU A 130 3.93 17.14 10.24
N ASP A 131 3.05 16.89 9.27
CA ASP A 131 1.59 17.04 9.44
C ASP A 131 0.99 15.88 10.27
N TYR A 132 1.31 15.84 11.57
CA TYR A 132 0.89 14.77 12.47
C TYR A 132 -0.64 14.69 12.61
N GLN A 133 -1.35 15.81 12.48
CA GLN A 133 -2.81 15.84 12.55
C GLN A 133 -3.41 15.01 11.43
N LYS A 134 -2.84 15.10 10.22
CA LYS A 134 -3.25 14.28 9.08
C LYS A 134 -2.92 12.82 9.26
N ALA A 135 -1.71 12.49 9.71
CA ALA A 135 -1.31 11.12 9.98
C ALA A 135 -2.25 10.45 11.01
N ASN A 136 -2.47 11.11 12.15
CA ASN A 136 -3.36 10.59 13.21
C ASN A 136 -4.82 10.51 12.76
N ALA A 137 -5.29 11.45 11.92
CA ALA A 137 -6.64 11.37 11.35
C ALA A 137 -6.81 10.16 10.41
N TRP A 138 -5.80 9.83 9.60
CA TRP A 138 -5.82 8.64 8.77
C TRP A 138 -5.75 7.35 9.58
N LEU A 139 -4.85 7.29 10.56
CA LEU A 139 -4.71 6.14 11.47
C LEU A 139 -6.01 5.90 12.27
N GLY A 140 -6.63 6.96 12.77
CA GLY A 140 -7.91 6.88 13.48
C GLY A 140 -9.10 6.48 12.61
N ALA A 141 -8.97 6.51 11.28
CA ALA A 141 -9.99 6.10 10.34
C ALA A 141 -9.86 4.63 9.90
N LEU A 142 -8.82 3.92 10.34
CA LEU A 142 -8.64 2.50 10.05
C LEU A 142 -9.55 1.69 10.96
N ASP A 143 -10.44 0.89 10.38
CA ASP A 143 -11.48 0.16 11.11
C ASP A 143 -11.68 -1.28 10.61
N GLY A 144 -10.84 -1.72 9.67
CA GLY A 144 -10.91 -3.04 9.05
C GLY A 144 -12.02 -3.19 8.01
N THR A 145 -12.75 -2.13 7.66
CA THR A 145 -13.86 -2.18 6.70
C THR A 145 -13.60 -1.42 5.41
N GLY A 146 -12.45 -0.73 5.32
CA GLY A 146 -12.07 0.08 4.17
C GLY A 146 -11.63 -0.74 2.96
N PRO A 147 -11.38 -0.04 1.83
CA PRO A 147 -10.61 -0.62 0.74
C PRO A 147 -9.25 -1.10 1.24
N ILE A 148 -8.85 -2.29 0.78
CA ILE A 148 -7.57 -2.92 1.09
C ILE A 148 -6.74 -2.99 -0.18
N ALA A 149 -5.44 -2.69 -0.09
CA ALA A 149 -4.50 -2.84 -1.21
C ALA A 149 -3.76 -4.18 -1.12
N ASP A 150 -3.49 -4.84 -2.25
CA ASP A 150 -2.58 -5.99 -2.26
C ASP A 150 -1.13 -5.50 -2.17
N LEU A 151 -0.47 -5.75 -1.04
CA LEU A 151 0.86 -5.23 -0.76
C LEU A 151 1.91 -6.35 -0.73
N ARG A 152 3.13 -6.01 -1.12
CA ARG A 152 4.33 -6.84 -0.89
C ARG A 152 5.40 -6.00 -0.19
N ALA A 153 6.24 -6.67 0.58
CA ALA A 153 7.47 -6.09 1.08
C ALA A 153 8.64 -6.53 0.17
N LEU A 154 9.42 -5.56 -0.28
CA LEU A 154 10.72 -5.74 -0.91
C LEU A 154 11.75 -5.75 0.19
N SER A 155 12.38 -6.90 0.43
CA SER A 155 13.29 -7.09 1.56
C SER A 155 14.71 -7.43 1.13
N TYR A 156 15.69 -6.80 1.78
CA TYR A 156 17.11 -7.10 1.59
C TYR A 156 17.87 -6.89 2.90
N VAL A 157 18.39 -7.96 3.49
CA VAL A 157 19.13 -7.84 4.75
C VAL A 157 20.36 -6.94 4.58
N GLY A 158 20.39 -5.83 5.33
CA GLY A 158 21.46 -4.84 5.27
C GLY A 158 21.17 -3.64 4.36
N ALA A 159 19.94 -3.49 3.87
CA ALA A 159 19.46 -2.31 3.16
C ALA A 159 17.94 -2.14 3.34
N GLN A 160 17.49 -0.90 3.38
CA GLN A 160 16.10 -0.51 3.57
C GLN A 160 15.06 -1.44 2.92
N ASP A 161 14.21 -2.05 3.75
CA ASP A 161 13.00 -2.72 3.30
C ASP A 161 11.94 -1.70 2.83
N PHE A 162 11.18 -2.05 1.79
CA PHE A 162 10.13 -1.20 1.23
C PHE A 162 8.80 -1.93 1.11
N ILE A 163 7.72 -1.22 1.39
CA ILE A 163 6.36 -1.71 1.09
C ILE A 163 5.87 -1.10 -0.22
N VAL A 164 5.30 -1.95 -1.08
CA VAL A 164 4.82 -1.60 -2.43
C VAL A 164 3.48 -2.24 -2.69
N GLU A 165 2.68 -1.59 -3.54
CA GLU A 165 1.42 -2.12 -4.05
C GLU A 165 1.64 -2.99 -5.28
N ILE A 166 0.95 -4.12 -5.33
CA ILE A 166 0.82 -4.95 -6.52
C ILE A 166 -0.34 -4.38 -7.34
N PRO A 167 -0.12 -3.98 -8.60
CA PRO A 167 -1.20 -3.54 -9.46
C PRO A 167 -2.27 -4.64 -9.57
N GLU A 168 -3.51 -4.31 -9.21
CA GLU A 168 -4.64 -5.22 -9.40
C GLU A 168 -4.66 -5.70 -10.86
N PRO A 169 -4.73 -7.03 -11.10
CA PRO A 169 -4.88 -7.52 -12.46
C PRO A 169 -6.10 -6.87 -13.10
N SER A 170 -5.94 -6.33 -14.32
CA SER A 170 -6.99 -5.61 -15.08
C SER A 170 -8.30 -6.39 -15.32
N SER A 171 -8.39 -7.63 -14.82
CA SER A 171 -9.52 -8.54 -14.86
C SER A 171 -10.82 -7.96 -14.27
N ILE A 172 -10.77 -7.05 -13.28
CA ILE A 172 -11.99 -6.44 -12.70
C ILE A 172 -12.74 -5.59 -13.74
N ALA A 173 -12.02 -4.93 -14.66
CA ALA A 173 -12.65 -4.15 -15.73
C ALA A 173 -13.42 -5.06 -16.72
N ILE A 174 -12.97 -6.30 -16.93
CA ILE A 174 -13.60 -7.25 -17.86
C ILE A 174 -14.95 -7.72 -17.31
N PHE A 175 -15.09 -7.89 -16.00
CA PHE A 175 -16.37 -8.27 -15.40
C PHE A 175 -17.42 -7.15 -15.48
N ALA A 176 -17.01 -5.89 -15.32
CA ALA A 176 -17.89 -4.74 -15.46
C ALA A 176 -18.42 -4.56 -16.90
N VAL A 177 -17.55 -4.77 -17.91
CA VAL A 177 -17.93 -4.66 -19.33
C VAL A 177 -18.77 -5.86 -19.79
N SER A 178 -18.43 -7.06 -19.34
CA SER A 178 -19.14 -8.29 -19.73
C SER A 178 -20.59 -8.33 -19.20
N GLY A 179 -20.82 -7.82 -17.98
CA GLY A 179 -22.17 -7.67 -17.42
C GLY A 179 -23.05 -6.70 -18.21
N LEU A 180 -22.47 -5.58 -18.68
CA LEU A 180 -23.20 -4.58 -19.46
C LEU A 180 -23.59 -5.11 -20.85
N CYS A 181 -22.71 -5.87 -21.52
CA CYS A 181 -23.00 -6.47 -22.82
C CYS A 181 -24.10 -7.55 -22.75
N PHE A 182 -24.18 -8.33 -21.67
CA PHE A 182 -25.25 -9.32 -21.49
C PHE A 182 -26.63 -8.67 -21.25
N LEU A 183 -26.68 -7.57 -20.50
CA LEU A 183 -27.92 -6.84 -20.24
C LEU A 183 -28.45 -6.11 -21.48
N ILE A 184 -27.57 -5.55 -22.32
CA ILE A 184 -27.96 -4.90 -23.58
C ILE A 184 -28.50 -5.91 -24.60
N ARG A 185 -27.99 -7.15 -24.60
CA ARG A 185 -28.41 -8.19 -25.55
C ARG A 185 -29.78 -8.79 -25.24
N LYS A 186 -30.19 -8.81 -23.95
CA LYS A 186 -31.49 -9.34 -23.52
C LYS A 186 -32.68 -8.45 -23.95
N ASN A 187 -32.45 -7.16 -24.21
CA ASN A 187 -33.51 -6.21 -24.54
C ASN A 187 -33.78 -6.05 -26.04
N ARG A 188 -33.17 -6.87 -26.92
CA ARG A 188 -33.32 -6.77 -28.39
C ARG A 188 -33.95 -8.01 -29.03
N THR A 189 -34.97 -8.60 -28.41
CA THR A 189 -35.78 -9.65 -29.04
C THR A 189 -37.27 -9.47 -28.79
N SER A 190 -37.98 -8.94 -29.79
CA SER A 190 -39.29 -9.44 -30.25
C SER A 190 -39.61 -8.91 -31.66
N PRO A 191 -40.37 -9.66 -32.47
CA PRO A 191 -40.21 -9.75 -33.92
C PRO A 191 -41.17 -8.86 -34.72
N ASP A 192 -40.72 -8.47 -35.90
CA ASP A 192 -41.52 -7.85 -36.95
C ASP A 192 -42.74 -8.72 -37.28
N ALA A 193 -43.92 -8.13 -37.13
CA ALA A 193 -45.16 -8.63 -37.70
C ALA A 193 -45.43 -7.88 -39.01
N SER A 194 -46.06 -8.60 -39.94
CA SER A 194 -46.71 -8.13 -41.17
C SER A 194 -45.84 -7.98 -42.43
N GLY A 195 -45.71 -9.09 -43.16
CA GLY A 195 -45.67 -9.08 -44.62
C GLY A 195 -47.07 -9.39 -45.17
N LEU A 196 -47.65 -8.48 -45.96
CA LEU A 196 -48.80 -8.75 -46.83
C LEU A 196 -48.44 -8.37 -48.28
N LYS A 197 -48.72 -9.31 -49.18
CA LYS A 197 -48.53 -9.28 -50.63
C LYS A 197 -49.33 -8.17 -51.32
N ILE A 198 -48.73 -7.41 -52.25
CA ILE A 198 -48.78 -7.60 -53.72
C ILE A 198 -47.43 -7.17 -54.29
#